data_AF-A0A1Y6FRB1-F1
#
_entry.id   AF-A0A1Y6FRB1-F1
#
_cell.length_a   1.000
_cell.length_b   1.000
_cell.length_c   1.000
_cell.angle_alpha   90.00
_cell.angle_beta   90.00
_cell.angle_gamma   90.00
#
_symmetry.space_group_name_H-M   'P 1'
#
loop_
_entity.id
_entity.type
_entity.pdbx_description
1 polymer ?
#
loop_
_entity_poly.entity_id
_entity_poly.type
_entity_poly.pdbx_seq_one_letter_code
_entity_poly.pdbx_strand_id
1 'polypeptide(L)' 'MAAYMGQRIIDGIYTYEYVISKRPDLKEGIDAYLISKGREDLIGGE' A
#
# COMPACT_ATOMS: atom_id res chain seq x y z
N MET A 1 -1.09 -9.38 6.94
CA MET A 1 0.13 -8.56 6.77
C MET A 1 -0.07 -7.45 5.75
N ALA A 2 -0.62 -7.73 4.56
CA ALA A 2 -0.88 -6.70 3.55
C ALA A 2 -1.76 -5.54 4.05
N ALA A 3 -2.87 -5.82 4.75
CA ALA A 3 -3.71 -4.78 5.36
C ALA A 3 -2.97 -3.88 6.37
N TYR A 4 -2.04 -4.45 7.15
CA TYR A 4 -1.22 -3.68 8.09
C TYR A 4 -0.25 -2.76 7.34
N MET A 5 0.39 -3.26 6.27
CA MET A 5 1.25 -2.44 5.42
C MET A 5 0.46 -1.36 4.69
N GLY A 6 -0.72 -1.69 4.17
CA GLY A 6 -1.64 -0.73 3.56
C GLY A 6 -2.05 0.38 4.54
N GLN A 7 -2.34 0.03 5.79
CA GLN A 7 -2.62 1.03 6.83
C GLN A 7 -1.40 1.93 7.09
N ARG A 8 -0.18 1.39 7.15
CA ARG A 8 1.04 2.21 7.31
C ARG A 8 1.27 3.19 6.14
N ILE A 9 0.86 2.80 4.94
CA ILE A 9 0.89 3.67 3.75
C ILE A 9 -0.15 4.79 3.89
N ILE A 10 -1.38 4.46 4.34
CA ILE A 10 -2.42 5.46 4.64
C ILE A 10 -1.98 6.43 5.73
N ASP A 11 -1.29 5.92 6.75
CA ASP A 11 -0.76 6.72 7.86
C ASP A 11 0.47 7.56 7.45
N GLY A 12 0.95 7.45 6.20
CA GLY A 12 2.09 8.19 5.67
C GLY A 12 3.46 7.77 6.23
N ILE A 13 3.52 6.62 6.90
CA ILE A 13 4.76 6.11 7.52
C ILE A 13 5.69 5.52 6.46
N TYR A 14 5.12 4.88 5.45
CA TYR A 14 5.86 4.35 4.30
C TYR A 14 5.17 4.75 3.01
N THR A 15 5.94 4.96 1.95
CA THR A 15 5.37 5.11 0.61
C THR A 15 5.05 3.73 0.05
N TYR A 16 4.04 3.69 -0.82
CA TYR A 16 3.67 2.47 -1.53
C TYR A 16 4.88 1.87 -2.26
N GLU A 17 5.63 2.69 -3.01
CA GLU A 17 6.83 2.25 -3.73
C GLU A 17 7.89 1.63 -2.80
N TYR A 18 8.13 2.22 -1.63
CA TYR A 18 9.08 1.69 -0.68
C TYR A 18 8.66 0.30 -0.17
N VAL A 19 7.37 0.12 0.14
CA VAL A 19 6.85 -1.16 0.61
C VAL A 19 6.92 -2.21 -0.50
N ILE A 20 6.53 -1.88 -1.73
CA ILE A 20 6.56 -2.82 -2.86
C ILE A 20 8.00 -3.16 -3.26
N SER A 21 8.94 -2.20 -3.18
CA SER A 21 10.37 -2.46 -3.42
C SER A 21 10.94 -3.50 -2.43
N LYS A 22 10.50 -3.47 -1.17
CA LYS A 22 10.96 -4.41 -0.13
C LYS A 22 10.16 -5.72 -0.10
N ARG A 23 8.87 -5.65 -0.41
CA ARG A 23 7.90 -6.74 -0.27
C ARG A 23 6.95 -6.76 -1.47
N PRO A 24 7.45 -7.11 -2.67
CA PRO A 24 6.61 -7.20 -3.86
C PRO A 24 5.54 -8.30 -3.72
N ASP A 25 5.78 -9.29 -2.85
CA ASP A 25 4.83 -10.33 -2.45
C ASP A 25 3.54 -9.77 -1.84
N LEU A 26 3.59 -8.60 -1.21
CA LEU A 26 2.44 -7.98 -0.57
C LEU A 26 1.65 -7.04 -1.49
N LYS A 27 2.12 -6.83 -2.74
CA LYS A 27 1.54 -5.85 -3.66
C LYS A 27 0.04 -6.03 -3.86
N GLU A 28 -0.39 -7.21 -4.30
CA GLU A 28 -1.82 -7.47 -4.58
C GLU A 28 -2.70 -7.27 -3.33
N GLY A 29 -2.21 -7.68 -2.16
CA GLY A 29 -2.96 -7.51 -0.92
C GLY A 29 -3.02 -6.06 -0.44
N ILE A 30 -1.97 -5.27 -0.69
CA ILE A 30 -1.93 -3.84 -0.36
C ILE A 30 -2.84 -3.08 -1.32
N ASP A 31 -2.79 -3.39 -2.62
CA ASP A 31 -3.66 -2.79 -3.63
C ASP A 31 -5.12 -3.01 -3.30
N ALA A 32 -5.52 -4.26 -3.08
CA ALA A 32 -6.89 -4.60 -2.70
C ALA A 32 -7.34 -3.87 -1.42
N TYR A 33 -6.43 -3.71 -0.45
CA TYR A 33 -6.74 -3.00 0.79
C TYR A 33 -6.92 -1.49 0.57
N LEU A 34 -6.01 -0.86 -0.18
CA LEU A 34 -6.08 0.57 -0.50
C LEU A 34 -7.31 0.89 -1.34
N ILE A 35 -7.62 0.08 -2.37
CA ILE A 35 -8.85 0.17 -3.18
C ILE A 35 -10.08 0.05 -2.28
N SER A 36 -10.14 -0.95 -1.39
CA SER A 36 -11.24 -1.12 -0.44
C SER A 36 -11.42 0.07 0.52
N LYS A 37 -10.41 0.90 0.70
CA LYS A 37 -10.44 2.10 1.54
C LYS A 37 -10.66 3.39 0.73
N GLY A 38 -10.80 3.30 -0.59
CA GLY A 38 -10.88 4.46 -1.49
C GLY A 38 -9.59 5.28 -1.50
N ARG A 39 -8.45 4.64 -1.19
CA ARG A 39 -7.11 5.25 -1.17
C ARG A 39 -6.26 4.79 -2.35
N GLU A 40 -6.90 4.68 -3.50
CA GLU A 40 -6.25 4.38 -4.77
C GLU A 40 -5.23 5.47 -5.14
N ASP A 41 -5.39 6.69 -4.60
CA ASP A 41 -4.44 7.81 -4.69
C ASP A 41 -3.02 7.45 -4.21
N LEU A 42 -2.92 6.49 -3.29
CA LEU A 42 -1.64 6.07 -2.72
C LEU A 42 -0.98 4.94 -3.54
N ILE A 43 -1.68 4.33 -4.49
CA ILE A 43 -1.16 3.25 -5.32
C ILE A 43 -0.40 3.88 -6.49
N GLY A 44 0.91 3.98 -6.37
CA GLY A 44 1.79 4.40 -7.47
C GLY A 44 1.45 5.78 -8.06
N GLY A 45 1.14 6.75 -7.20
CA GLY A 45 0.99 8.15 -7.63
C GLY A 45 2.35 8.79 -7.89
N GLU A 46 2.56 9.23 -9.13
CA GLU A 46 3.52 10.29 -9.49
C GLU A 46 3.20 11.61 -8.76
#